data_AF-E8LKN3-F1
#
_entry.id   AF-E8LKN3-F1
#
_cell.length_a   1.000
_cell.length_b   1.000
_cell.length_c   1.000
_cell.angle_alpha   90.00
_cell.angle_beta   90.00
_cell.angle_gamma   90.00
#
_symmetry.space_group_name_H-M   'P 1'
#
loop_
_entity.id
_entity.type
_entity.pdbx_description
1 polymer ?
#
loop_
_entity_poly.entity_id
_entity_poly.type
_entity_poly.pdbx_seq_one_letter_code
_entity_poly.pdbx_strand_id
1 'polypeptide(L)'
;MNTKKLTCGTFAKLCNTTKETLFHYDKIGLLKPEFIGKNNYRYYAPEQFFLFNFIETLTDSDTPLKEIKSQIKNFNADSFIGFLRQKQEYLKQKRLKLALKEELINDLLNEIEDIKTSNYETVRLINKPSETFIAFKTDVSAVASYDDLSEHLSRFFTDCCNKNIFLQSTFGFIIEKKNFDKELKASYICAKALKGSKQALRYTLPKGTYASVTILGDKKAHLNGIKRLEQHLKELGYFFAGDLIALDRFSLLYHKEKNEFAVKYLIYVKKDKNNAD
;
A
#
# COMPACT_ATOMS: atom_id res chain seq x y z
N MET A 1 -23.90 27.28 -45.17
CA MET A 1 -22.61 26.56 -45.28
C MET A 1 -22.93 25.06 -45.36
N ASN A 2 -22.36 24.34 -46.32
CA ASN A 2 -22.65 22.93 -46.54
C ASN A 2 -21.73 22.10 -45.61
N THR A 3 -22.21 21.72 -44.42
CA THR A 3 -21.41 20.98 -43.43
C THR A 3 -21.10 19.59 -43.96
N LYS A 4 -19.81 19.26 -44.10
CA LYS A 4 -19.33 17.96 -44.59
C LYS A 4 -19.73 16.86 -43.60
N LYS A 5 -20.74 16.07 -43.95
CA LYS A 5 -21.21 14.95 -43.10
C LYS A 5 -20.27 13.75 -43.21
N LEU A 6 -19.89 13.19 -42.06
CA LEU A 6 -19.02 12.02 -41.96
C LEU A 6 -19.86 10.77 -41.76
N THR A 7 -19.55 9.69 -42.49
CA THR A 7 -20.16 8.38 -42.20
C THR A 7 -19.75 7.92 -40.80
N CYS A 8 -20.55 7.06 -40.16
CA CYS A 8 -20.20 6.45 -38.87
C CYS A 8 -18.76 5.87 -38.84
N GLY A 9 -18.31 5.21 -39.91
CA GLY A 9 -16.94 4.69 -39.99
C GLY A 9 -15.86 5.76 -40.07
N THR A 10 -16.10 6.84 -40.82
CA THR A 10 -15.17 7.96 -40.90
C THR A 10 -15.11 8.74 -39.58
N PHE A 11 -16.25 8.94 -38.94
CA PHE A 11 -16.34 9.60 -37.64
C PHE A 11 -15.70 8.76 -36.52
N ALA A 12 -15.90 7.44 -36.53
CA ALA A 12 -15.24 6.52 -35.59
C ALA A 12 -13.71 6.61 -35.69
N LYS A 13 -13.18 6.63 -36.92
CA LYS A 13 -11.73 6.85 -37.15
C LYS A 13 -11.25 8.20 -36.65
N LEU A 14 -12.01 9.27 -36.91
CA LEU A 14 -11.69 10.62 -36.41
C LEU A 14 -11.63 10.65 -34.88
N CYS A 15 -12.56 9.96 -34.22
CA CYS A 15 -12.68 9.89 -32.77
C CYS A 15 -11.77 8.82 -32.13
N ASN A 16 -10.94 8.12 -32.92
CA ASN A 16 -10.16 6.96 -32.48
C ASN A 16 -10.98 5.92 -31.68
N THR A 17 -12.18 5.62 -32.15
CA THR A 17 -13.11 4.69 -31.51
C THR A 17 -13.69 3.68 -32.51
N THR A 18 -14.58 2.81 -32.04
CA THR A 18 -15.26 1.81 -32.87
C THR A 18 -16.65 2.28 -33.30
N LYS A 19 -17.20 1.68 -34.37
CA LYS A 19 -18.58 1.97 -34.79
C LYS A 19 -19.57 1.51 -33.71
N GLU A 20 -19.24 0.43 -33.02
CA GLU A 20 -19.99 -0.16 -31.92
C GLU A 20 -20.16 0.83 -30.76
N THR A 21 -19.10 1.55 -30.39
CA THR A 21 -19.17 2.62 -29.37
C THR A 21 -20.13 3.73 -29.79
N LEU A 22 -20.05 4.20 -31.04
CA LEU A 22 -20.97 5.22 -31.56
C LEU A 22 -22.42 4.72 -31.61
N PHE A 23 -22.65 3.47 -32.02
CA PHE A 23 -23.98 2.86 -31.98
C PHE A 23 -24.50 2.72 -30.55
N HIS A 24 -23.64 2.39 -29.59
CA HIS A 24 -24.00 2.34 -28.19
C HIS A 24 -24.42 3.73 -27.69
N TYR A 25 -23.60 4.76 -27.95
CA TYR A 25 -23.89 6.15 -27.56
C TYR A 25 -25.19 6.68 -28.19
N ASP A 26 -25.46 6.35 -29.45
CA ASP A 26 -26.73 6.67 -30.11
C ASP A 26 -27.91 5.93 -29.43
N LYS A 27 -27.78 4.62 -29.19
CA LYS A 27 -28.81 3.79 -28.55
C LYS A 27 -29.18 4.32 -27.16
N ILE A 28 -28.20 4.72 -26.36
CA ILE A 28 -28.46 5.31 -25.04
C ILE A 28 -28.80 6.80 -25.14
N GLY A 29 -28.75 7.42 -26.32
CA GLY A 29 -29.06 8.82 -26.54
C GLY A 29 -28.06 9.79 -25.90
N LEU A 30 -26.80 9.38 -25.78
CA LEU A 30 -25.70 10.20 -25.28
C LEU A 30 -25.06 11.03 -26.40
N LEU A 31 -24.84 10.41 -27.57
CA LEU A 31 -24.37 11.08 -28.78
C LEU A 31 -25.14 10.53 -29.97
N LYS A 32 -26.09 11.31 -30.51
CA LYS A 32 -26.89 10.92 -31.66
C LYS A 32 -26.23 11.39 -32.96
N PRO A 33 -26.36 10.66 -34.07
CA PRO A 33 -25.97 11.19 -35.38
C PRO A 33 -26.79 12.44 -35.70
N GLU A 34 -26.17 13.42 -36.34
CA GLU A 34 -26.87 14.60 -36.86
C GLU A 34 -27.91 14.21 -37.91
N PHE A 35 -27.66 13.15 -38.68
CA PHE A 35 -28.55 12.68 -39.73
C PHE A 35 -28.55 11.16 -39.88
N ILE A 36 -29.74 10.59 -40.05
CA ILE A 36 -29.92 9.19 -40.45
C ILE A 36 -30.44 9.18 -41.89
N GLY A 37 -29.66 8.59 -42.80
CA GLY A 37 -30.01 8.48 -44.21
C GLY A 37 -31.16 7.50 -44.48
N LYS A 38 -31.74 7.57 -45.68
CA LYS A 38 -32.85 6.69 -46.11
C LYS A 38 -32.49 5.19 -46.08
N ASN A 39 -31.20 4.88 -46.23
CA ASN A 39 -30.63 3.53 -46.11
C ASN A 39 -30.32 3.13 -44.66
N ASN A 40 -30.78 3.91 -43.67
CA ASN A 40 -30.51 3.74 -42.24
C ASN A 40 -29.02 3.95 -41.84
N TYR A 41 -28.21 4.56 -42.71
CA TYR A 41 -26.83 4.92 -42.38
C TYR A 41 -26.78 6.16 -41.49
N ARG A 42 -25.88 6.14 -40.51
CA ARG A 42 -25.67 7.24 -39.57
C ARG A 42 -24.57 8.18 -40.07
N TYR A 43 -24.86 9.46 -39.99
CA TYR A 43 -23.97 10.54 -40.39
C TYR A 43 -23.79 11.52 -39.24
N TYR A 44 -22.54 11.86 -38.97
CA TYR A 44 -22.14 12.77 -37.90
C TYR A 44 -21.53 14.04 -38.50
N ALA A 45 -21.79 15.18 -37.86
CA ALA A 45 -21.10 16.42 -38.20
C ALA A 45 -19.67 16.40 -37.62
N PRO A 46 -18.67 17.02 -38.28
CA PRO A 46 -17.32 17.13 -37.74
C PRO A 46 -17.30 17.77 -36.35
N GLU A 47 -18.19 18.72 -36.07
CA GLU A 47 -18.29 19.44 -34.80
C GLU A 47 -18.72 18.52 -33.64
N GLN A 48 -19.43 17.42 -33.93
CA GLN A 48 -19.79 16.42 -32.91
C GLN A 48 -18.57 15.71 -32.31
N PHE A 49 -17.39 15.82 -32.95
CA PHE A 49 -16.12 15.38 -32.39
C PHE A 49 -15.81 16.06 -31.05
N PHE A 50 -16.12 17.34 -30.89
CA PHE A 50 -15.85 18.05 -29.63
C PHE A 50 -16.72 17.51 -28.49
N LEU A 51 -18.00 17.23 -28.78
CA LEU A 51 -18.89 16.58 -27.80
C LEU A 51 -18.43 15.17 -27.47
N PHE A 52 -17.95 14.41 -28.47
CA PHE A 52 -17.38 13.08 -28.25
C PHE A 52 -16.16 13.15 -27.31
N ASN A 53 -15.16 13.99 -27.60
CA ASN A 53 -13.98 14.13 -26.71
C ASN A 53 -14.34 14.57 -25.30
N PHE A 54 -15.35 15.43 -25.17
CA PHE A 54 -15.85 15.85 -23.87
C PHE A 54 -16.46 14.68 -23.08
N ILE A 55 -17.27 13.84 -23.75
CA ILE A 55 -17.81 12.60 -23.17
C ILE A 55 -16.66 11.67 -22.75
N GLU A 56 -15.68 11.44 -23.62
CA GLU A 56 -14.54 10.56 -23.31
C GLU A 56 -13.72 11.07 -22.11
N THR A 57 -13.47 12.38 -22.03
CA THR A 57 -12.76 12.97 -20.88
C THR A 57 -13.47 12.67 -19.55
N LEU A 58 -14.82 12.72 -19.55
CA LEU A 58 -15.59 12.38 -18.37
C LEU A 58 -15.61 10.86 -18.12
N THR A 59 -15.70 10.04 -19.16
CA THR A 59 -15.61 8.57 -19.06
C THR A 59 -14.27 8.13 -18.47
N ASP A 60 -13.16 8.70 -18.94
CA ASP A 60 -11.79 8.43 -18.45
C ASP A 60 -11.60 8.86 -16.98
N SER A 61 -12.46 9.73 -16.47
CA SER A 61 -12.53 10.09 -15.05
C SER A 61 -13.38 9.13 -14.19
N ASP A 62 -13.66 7.93 -14.70
CA ASP A 62 -14.56 6.92 -14.14
C ASP A 62 -16.03 7.40 -13.99
N THR A 63 -16.48 8.37 -14.79
CA THR A 63 -17.86 8.84 -14.73
C THR A 63 -18.79 7.90 -15.52
N PRO A 64 -19.85 7.34 -14.90
CA PRO A 64 -20.79 6.50 -15.63
C PRO A 64 -21.52 7.25 -16.76
N LEU A 65 -21.68 6.62 -17.92
CA LEU A 65 -22.35 7.21 -19.10
C LEU A 65 -23.74 7.77 -18.81
N LYS A 66 -24.49 7.16 -17.87
CA LYS A 66 -25.81 7.64 -17.42
C LYS A 66 -25.73 9.00 -16.73
N GLU A 67 -24.70 9.23 -15.93
CA GLU A 67 -24.45 10.49 -15.23
C GLU A 67 -24.05 11.57 -16.24
N ILE A 68 -23.11 11.26 -17.14
CA ILE A 68 -22.68 12.15 -18.24
C ILE A 68 -23.90 12.59 -19.08
N LYS A 69 -24.73 11.63 -19.49
CA LYS A 69 -25.95 11.90 -20.25
C LYS A 69 -26.88 12.85 -19.50
N SER A 70 -27.08 12.64 -18.19
CA SER A 70 -27.94 13.48 -17.37
C SER A 70 -27.43 14.92 -17.30
N GLN A 71 -26.13 15.11 -17.11
CA GLN A 71 -25.48 16.42 -17.04
C GLN A 71 -25.55 17.17 -18.38
N ILE A 72 -25.35 16.47 -19.51
CA ILE A 72 -25.44 17.06 -20.85
C ILE A 72 -26.90 17.42 -21.19
N LYS A 73 -27.86 16.51 -20.91
CA LYS A 73 -29.28 16.72 -21.26
C LYS A 73 -29.90 17.86 -20.45
N ASN A 74 -29.57 17.96 -19.17
CA ASN A 74 -30.12 18.95 -18.26
C ASN A 74 -29.07 20.03 -17.93
N PHE A 75 -28.34 20.49 -18.95
CA PHE A 75 -27.23 21.42 -18.75
C PHE A 75 -27.70 22.69 -18.05
N ASN A 76 -27.10 22.95 -16.89
CA ASN A 76 -27.16 24.20 -16.15
C ASN A 76 -25.75 24.52 -15.69
N ALA A 77 -25.28 25.75 -15.94
CA ALA A 77 -23.89 26.11 -15.73
C ALA A 77 -23.43 25.88 -14.28
N ASP A 78 -24.24 26.28 -13.29
CA ASP A 78 -23.89 26.17 -11.88
C ASP A 78 -23.85 24.70 -11.42
N SER A 79 -24.87 23.90 -11.77
CA SER A 79 -24.87 22.48 -11.42
C SER A 79 -23.72 21.73 -12.08
N PHE A 80 -23.40 22.09 -13.33
CA PHE A 80 -22.32 21.47 -14.08
C PHE A 80 -20.94 21.83 -13.54
N ILE A 81 -20.72 23.09 -13.13
CA ILE A 81 -19.51 23.49 -12.40
C ILE A 81 -19.36 22.68 -11.12
N GLY A 82 -20.44 22.50 -10.35
CA GLY A 82 -20.44 21.66 -9.15
C GLY A 82 -20.04 20.20 -9.44
N PHE A 83 -20.63 19.61 -10.48
CA PHE A 83 -20.28 18.27 -10.96
C PHE A 83 -18.79 18.17 -11.36
N LEU A 84 -18.28 19.11 -12.16
CA LEU A 84 -16.86 19.11 -12.58
C LEU A 84 -15.90 19.27 -11.39
N ARG A 85 -16.24 20.11 -10.40
CA ARG A 85 -15.46 20.24 -9.15
C ARG A 85 -15.43 18.93 -8.37
N GLN A 86 -16.56 18.22 -8.29
CA GLN A 86 -16.62 16.89 -7.65
C GLN A 86 -15.71 15.88 -8.36
N LYS A 87 -15.73 15.84 -9.70
CA LYS A 87 -14.84 14.96 -10.47
C LYS A 87 -13.37 15.34 -10.33
N GLN A 88 -13.06 16.64 -10.28
CA GLN A 88 -11.70 17.10 -10.03
C GLN A 88 -11.18 16.64 -8.65
N GLU A 89 -12.01 16.72 -7.61
CA GLU A 89 -11.62 16.25 -6.28
C GLU A 89 -11.47 14.73 -6.24
N TYR A 90 -12.37 13.98 -6.86
CA TYR A 90 -12.24 12.53 -7.01
C TYR A 90 -10.92 12.13 -7.67
N LEU A 91 -10.54 12.79 -8.78
CA LEU A 91 -9.27 12.54 -9.47
C LEU A 91 -8.06 12.88 -8.60
N LYS A 92 -8.09 13.97 -7.81
CA LYS A 92 -7.03 14.30 -6.85
C LYS A 92 -6.86 13.21 -5.80
N GLN A 93 -7.95 12.67 -5.27
CA GLN A 93 -7.91 11.57 -4.30
C GLN A 93 -7.39 10.28 -4.94
N LYS A 94 -7.81 9.97 -6.17
CA LYS A 94 -7.29 8.81 -6.94
C LYS A 94 -5.79 8.92 -7.16
N ARG A 95 -5.30 10.10 -7.56
CA ARG A 95 -3.86 10.38 -7.72
C ARG A 95 -3.08 10.18 -6.42
N LEU A 96 -3.58 10.69 -5.29
CA LEU A 96 -2.95 10.50 -3.99
C LEU A 96 -2.88 9.00 -3.62
N LYS A 97 -3.96 8.24 -3.83
CA LYS A 97 -3.98 6.80 -3.58
C LYS A 97 -3.01 6.03 -4.48
N LEU A 98 -2.89 6.40 -5.76
CA LEU A 98 -1.93 5.79 -6.68
C LEU A 98 -0.49 6.06 -6.27
N ALA A 99 -0.16 7.30 -5.89
CA ALA A 99 1.17 7.66 -5.42
C ALA A 99 1.57 6.86 -4.17
N LEU A 100 0.66 6.69 -3.21
CA LEU A 100 0.91 5.87 -2.01
C LEU A 100 1.11 4.38 -2.33
N LYS A 101 0.43 3.85 -3.37
CA LYS A 101 0.63 2.47 -3.83
C LYS A 101 1.98 2.30 -4.54
N GLU A 102 2.39 3.28 -5.32
CA GLU A 102 3.70 3.30 -5.97
C GLU A 102 4.83 3.34 -4.93
N GLU A 103 4.67 4.17 -3.89
CA GLU A 103 5.60 4.22 -2.75
C GLU A 103 5.67 2.88 -2.00
N LEU A 104 4.53 2.22 -1.77
CA LEU A 104 4.50 0.88 -1.20
C LEU A 104 5.25 -0.16 -2.07
N ILE A 105 5.12 -0.08 -3.39
CA ILE A 105 5.85 -0.96 -4.33
C ILE A 105 7.35 -0.69 -4.28
N ASN A 106 7.76 0.58 -4.19
CA ASN A 106 9.17 0.94 -4.05
C ASN A 106 9.75 0.45 -2.71
N ASP A 107 9.00 0.56 -1.62
CA ASP A 107 9.36 0.00 -0.32
C ASP A 107 9.51 -1.54 -0.40
N LEU A 108 8.58 -2.22 -1.09
CA LEU A 108 8.66 -3.67 -1.35
C LEU A 108 9.94 -4.05 -2.11
N LEU A 109 10.30 -3.30 -3.15
CA LEU A 109 11.51 -3.56 -3.95
C LEU A 109 12.77 -3.41 -3.09
N ASN A 110 12.89 -2.32 -2.34
CA ASN A 110 14.03 -2.05 -1.47
C ASN A 110 14.23 -3.16 -0.43
N GLU A 111 13.13 -3.64 0.20
CA GLU A 111 13.22 -4.72 1.18
C GLU A 111 13.64 -6.05 0.54
N ILE A 112 13.13 -6.39 -0.64
CA ILE A 112 13.52 -7.62 -1.34
C ILE A 112 15.00 -7.56 -1.77
N GLU A 113 15.51 -6.40 -2.16
CA GLU A 113 16.93 -6.19 -2.47
C GLU A 113 17.82 -6.31 -1.22
N ASP A 114 17.41 -5.72 -0.10
CA ASP A 114 18.09 -5.87 1.19
C ASP A 114 18.10 -7.34 1.65
N ILE A 115 16.99 -8.06 1.44
CA ILE A 115 16.90 -9.50 1.72
C ILE A 115 17.90 -10.31 0.90
N LYS A 116 18.01 -10.05 -0.42
CA LYS A 116 18.93 -10.79 -1.30
C LYS A 116 20.40 -10.63 -0.92
N THR A 117 20.76 -9.48 -0.36
CA THR A 117 22.15 -9.14 0.02
C THR A 117 22.45 -9.40 1.50
N SER A 118 21.44 -9.77 2.29
CA SER A 118 21.58 -10.02 3.72
C SER A 118 22.18 -11.38 4.00
N ASN A 119 23.20 -11.40 4.88
CA ASN A 119 23.69 -12.63 5.48
C ASN A 119 22.82 -12.98 6.69
N TYR A 120 22.19 -14.15 6.66
CA TYR A 120 21.48 -14.69 7.82
C TYR A 120 22.46 -14.99 8.97
N GLU A 121 21.95 -14.96 10.20
CA GLU A 121 22.66 -15.28 11.45
C GLU A 121 23.89 -14.40 11.77
N THR A 122 24.18 -13.35 10.99
CA THR A 122 25.27 -12.41 11.29
C THR A 122 24.77 -11.28 12.20
N VAL A 123 25.35 -11.17 13.40
CA VAL A 123 25.06 -10.05 14.32
C VAL A 123 25.76 -8.79 13.83
N ARG A 124 25.00 -7.69 13.71
CA ARG A 124 25.51 -6.37 13.34
C ARG A 124 25.11 -5.33 14.38
N LEU A 125 26.05 -4.50 14.80
CA LEU A 125 25.76 -3.31 15.59
C LEU A 125 25.50 -2.14 14.65
N ILE A 126 24.31 -1.56 14.70
CA ILE A 126 23.89 -0.46 13.83
C ILE A 126 23.41 0.72 14.66
N ASN A 127 23.78 1.93 14.27
CA ASN A 127 23.24 3.14 14.87
C ASN A 127 21.99 3.56 14.12
N LYS A 128 20.89 3.77 14.83
CA LYS A 128 19.61 4.20 14.26
C LYS A 128 19.17 5.53 14.87
N PRO A 129 18.56 6.42 14.06
CA PRO A 129 17.82 7.56 14.59
C PRO A 129 16.61 7.05 15.40
N SER A 130 15.93 7.97 16.08
CA SER A 130 14.64 7.64 16.69
C SER A 130 13.63 7.31 15.58
N GLU A 131 12.92 6.20 15.72
CA GLU A 131 11.94 5.73 14.74
C GLU A 131 10.59 5.54 15.42
N THR A 132 9.51 5.94 14.75
CA THR A 132 8.15 5.80 15.26
C THR A 132 7.36 4.84 14.40
N PHE A 133 6.67 3.91 15.06
CA PHE A 133 5.81 2.91 14.45
C PHE A 133 4.37 3.19 14.83
N ILE A 134 3.45 2.84 13.92
CA ILE A 134 2.07 2.60 14.28
C ILE A 134 2.02 1.28 15.04
N ALA A 135 1.37 1.26 16.19
CA ALA A 135 1.30 0.11 17.06
C ALA A 135 -0.15 -0.30 17.32
N PHE A 136 -0.37 -1.60 17.53
CA PHE A 136 -1.66 -2.18 17.86
C PHE A 136 -1.48 -3.23 18.93
N LYS A 137 -2.17 -3.08 20.06
CA LYS A 137 -2.02 -4.00 21.21
C LYS A 137 -2.37 -5.42 20.80
N THR A 138 -1.51 -6.35 21.19
CA THR A 138 -1.67 -7.78 20.92
C THR A 138 -1.05 -8.58 22.06
N ASP A 139 -1.30 -9.87 22.06
CA ASP A 139 -0.73 -10.84 22.99
C ASP A 139 -0.28 -12.12 22.26
N VAL A 140 -0.09 -12.04 20.95
CA VAL A 140 0.35 -13.17 20.11
C VAL A 140 1.86 -13.37 20.17
N SER A 141 2.35 -14.59 19.97
CA SER A 141 3.78 -14.85 19.82
C SER A 141 4.28 -14.29 18.47
N ALA A 142 5.40 -13.56 18.48
CA ALA A 142 5.99 -12.98 17.27
C ALA A 142 6.53 -14.02 16.27
N VAL A 143 6.60 -15.28 16.69
CA VAL A 143 7.07 -16.44 15.93
C VAL A 143 5.99 -17.52 15.81
N ALA A 144 4.71 -17.12 15.96
CA ALA A 144 3.56 -17.98 15.72
C ALA A 144 3.37 -18.27 14.23
N SER A 145 2.54 -19.26 13.92
CA SER A 145 2.18 -19.57 12.54
C SER A 145 1.32 -18.45 11.92
N TYR A 146 1.29 -18.35 10.59
CA TYR A 146 0.40 -17.38 9.93
C TYR A 146 -1.08 -17.65 10.21
N ASP A 147 -1.47 -18.90 10.45
CA ASP A 147 -2.84 -19.25 10.82
C ASP A 147 -3.22 -18.59 12.15
N ASP A 148 -2.34 -18.68 13.15
CA ASP A 148 -2.53 -18.06 14.48
C ASP A 148 -2.45 -16.52 14.42
N LEU A 149 -1.62 -15.97 13.54
CA LEU A 149 -1.44 -14.52 13.39
C LEU A 149 -2.57 -13.85 12.60
N SER A 150 -3.28 -14.60 11.75
CA SER A 150 -4.20 -14.06 10.74
C SER A 150 -5.26 -13.12 11.32
N GLU A 151 -5.90 -13.52 12.42
CA GLU A 151 -6.95 -12.71 13.06
C GLU A 151 -6.38 -11.41 13.66
N HIS A 152 -5.22 -11.49 14.31
CA HIS A 152 -4.55 -10.34 14.91
C HIS A 152 -4.07 -9.35 13.84
N LEU A 153 -3.48 -9.84 12.76
CA LEU A 153 -3.07 -9.02 11.61
C LEU A 153 -4.27 -8.40 10.90
N SER A 154 -5.36 -9.15 10.69
CA SER A 154 -6.59 -8.63 10.08
C SER A 154 -7.17 -7.47 10.88
N ARG A 155 -7.23 -7.59 12.21
CA ARG A 155 -7.67 -6.50 13.10
C ARG A 155 -6.75 -5.28 13.01
N PHE A 156 -5.44 -5.50 12.97
CA PHE A 156 -4.46 -4.42 12.82
C PHE A 156 -4.61 -3.67 11.49
N PHE A 157 -4.69 -4.38 10.37
CA PHE A 157 -4.86 -3.76 9.06
C PHE A 157 -6.22 -3.07 8.93
N THR A 158 -7.28 -3.65 9.49
CA THR A 158 -8.62 -3.03 9.52
C THR A 158 -8.63 -1.73 10.32
N ASP A 159 -7.98 -1.70 11.49
CA ASP A 159 -7.84 -0.47 12.29
C ASP A 159 -7.08 0.63 11.52
N CYS A 160 -6.01 0.25 10.82
CA CYS A 160 -5.26 1.17 9.97
C CYS A 160 -6.12 1.74 8.83
N CYS A 161 -6.86 0.87 8.13
CA CYS A 161 -7.80 1.27 7.07
C CYS A 161 -8.86 2.25 7.59
N ASN A 162 -9.51 1.94 8.72
CA ASN A 162 -10.53 2.79 9.32
C ASN A 162 -10.00 4.16 9.74
N LYS A 163 -8.72 4.24 10.13
CA LYS A 163 -8.03 5.48 10.52
C LYS A 163 -7.34 6.19 9.35
N ASN A 164 -7.50 5.70 8.12
CA ASN A 164 -6.83 6.21 6.91
C ASN A 164 -5.29 6.24 7.03
N ILE A 165 -4.72 5.22 7.67
CA ILE A 165 -3.29 5.02 7.81
C ILE A 165 -2.80 4.20 6.62
N PHE A 166 -1.77 4.69 5.94
CA PHE A 166 -1.10 3.98 4.87
C PHE A 166 0.22 3.46 5.41
N LEU A 167 0.31 2.15 5.57
CA LEU A 167 1.48 1.47 6.10
C LEU A 167 2.56 1.29 5.02
N GLN A 168 3.81 1.19 5.47
CA GLN A 168 4.89 0.62 4.66
C GLN A 168 4.70 -0.89 4.51
N SER A 169 5.50 -1.50 3.66
CA SER A 169 5.40 -2.92 3.31
C SER A 169 5.65 -3.87 4.49
N THR A 170 6.58 -3.52 5.37
CA THR A 170 6.97 -4.36 6.50
C THR A 170 6.14 -4.07 7.75
N PHE A 171 5.56 -5.14 8.29
CA PHE A 171 5.07 -5.17 9.66
C PHE A 171 6.01 -6.00 10.54
N GLY A 172 5.77 -5.92 11.84
CA GLY A 172 6.50 -6.68 12.83
C GLY A 172 5.80 -6.66 14.17
N PHE A 173 6.56 -7.01 15.19
CA PHE A 173 6.09 -7.15 16.55
C PHE A 173 7.04 -6.45 17.51
N ILE A 174 6.46 -5.79 18.51
CA ILE A 174 7.21 -5.21 19.62
C ILE A 174 7.00 -6.11 20.83
N ILE A 175 8.10 -6.63 21.34
CA ILE A 175 8.16 -7.48 22.52
C ILE A 175 8.80 -6.63 23.61
N GLU A 176 8.02 -6.30 24.64
CA GLU A 176 8.53 -5.56 25.79
C GLU A 176 9.59 -6.39 26.52
N LYS A 177 10.64 -5.77 27.06
CA LYS A 177 11.75 -6.47 27.74
C LYS A 177 11.30 -7.49 28.80
N LYS A 178 10.20 -7.19 29.52
CA LYS A 178 9.60 -8.09 30.53
C LYS A 178 9.04 -9.40 29.94
N ASN A 179 8.73 -9.39 28.64
CA ASN A 179 8.18 -10.50 27.87
C ASN A 179 9.26 -11.19 27.01
N PHE A 180 10.54 -11.00 27.32
CA PHE A 180 11.64 -11.82 26.77
C PHE A 180 11.65 -13.24 27.36
N ASP A 181 10.46 -13.79 27.64
CA ASP A 181 10.30 -15.16 28.08
C ASP A 181 10.58 -16.14 26.93
N LYS A 182 10.42 -17.44 27.19
CA LYS A 182 10.67 -18.49 26.20
C LYS A 182 9.72 -18.44 24.98
N GLU A 183 8.74 -17.56 24.93
CA GLU A 183 7.72 -17.55 23.88
C GLU A 183 7.70 -16.31 22.98
N LEU A 184 8.53 -15.29 23.26
CA LEU A 184 8.60 -14.05 22.48
C LEU A 184 7.19 -13.43 22.29
N LYS A 185 6.45 -13.32 23.39
CA LYS A 185 5.07 -12.81 23.38
C LYS A 185 5.06 -11.32 23.04
N ALA A 186 4.51 -10.98 21.88
CA ALA A 186 4.41 -9.61 21.41
C ALA A 186 3.37 -8.85 22.24
N SER A 187 3.72 -7.61 22.61
CA SER A 187 2.81 -6.67 23.26
C SER A 187 2.11 -5.77 22.22
N TYR A 188 2.75 -5.60 21.06
CA TYR A 188 2.19 -4.85 19.94
C TYR A 188 2.52 -5.51 18.61
N ILE A 189 1.59 -5.45 17.66
CA ILE A 189 1.90 -5.48 16.22
C ILE A 189 2.30 -4.07 15.84
N CYS A 190 3.32 -3.92 14.99
CA CYS A 190 3.79 -2.63 14.56
C CYS A 190 4.11 -2.57 13.07
N ALA A 191 3.96 -1.40 12.47
CA ALA A 191 4.46 -1.11 11.14
C ALA A 191 4.81 0.38 11.02
N LYS A 192 5.72 0.71 10.11
CA LYS A 192 5.94 2.11 9.72
C LYS A 192 4.79 2.58 8.84
N ALA A 193 4.55 3.89 8.80
CA ALA A 193 3.49 4.48 7.98
C ALA A 193 4.06 5.51 6.99
N LEU A 194 3.68 5.37 5.73
CA LEU A 194 3.84 6.38 4.68
C LEU A 194 2.98 7.61 4.98
N LYS A 195 1.78 7.35 5.51
CA LYS A 195 0.87 8.38 5.98
C LYS A 195 0.18 7.94 7.27
N GLY A 196 0.46 8.65 8.36
CA GLY A 196 -0.10 8.38 9.67
C GLY A 196 -1.38 9.16 9.98
N SER A 197 -2.05 8.76 11.06
CA SER A 197 -3.20 9.46 11.66
C SER A 197 -2.88 9.86 13.10
N LYS A 198 -3.37 11.02 13.57
CA LYS A 198 -3.18 11.44 14.98
C LYS A 198 -3.81 10.47 15.97
N GLN A 199 -4.86 9.76 15.57
CA GLN A 199 -5.59 8.79 16.39
C GLN A 199 -4.88 7.43 16.53
N ALA A 200 -3.80 7.21 15.75
CA ALA A 200 -3.04 5.98 15.80
C ALA A 200 -2.23 5.91 17.10
N LEU A 201 -2.26 4.76 17.75
CA LEU A 201 -1.30 4.45 18.81
C LEU A 201 0.10 4.41 18.18
N ARG A 202 1.05 5.09 18.83
CA ARG A 202 2.44 5.18 18.37
C ARG A 202 3.36 4.54 19.37
N TYR A 203 4.35 3.83 18.86
CA TYR A 203 5.45 3.33 19.65
C TYR A 203 6.75 3.89 19.06
N THR A 204 7.54 4.57 19.89
CA THR A 204 8.76 5.23 19.44
C THR A 204 9.98 4.55 20.03
N LEU A 205 10.87 4.13 19.14
CA LEU A 205 12.20 3.68 19.49
C LEU A 205 13.14 4.85 19.73
N PRO A 206 13.95 4.80 20.80
CA PRO A 206 14.96 5.81 21.04
C PRO A 206 16.06 5.77 19.97
N LYS A 207 16.70 6.90 19.73
CA LYS A 207 17.95 6.95 18.99
C LYS A 207 19.03 6.17 19.75
N GLY A 208 19.85 5.41 19.03
CA GLY A 208 21.08 4.83 19.56
C GLY A 208 21.52 3.56 18.84
N THR A 209 22.27 2.72 19.54
CA THR A 209 22.86 1.50 18.99
C THR A 209 21.91 0.32 19.16
N TYR A 210 21.71 -0.40 18.07
CA TYR A 210 20.88 -1.60 18.00
C TYR A 210 21.74 -2.78 17.56
N ALA A 211 21.55 -3.92 18.22
CA ALA A 211 21.97 -5.20 17.67
C ALA A 211 20.92 -5.66 16.66
N SER A 212 21.37 -6.01 15.46
CA SER A 212 20.55 -6.50 14.35
C SER A 212 20.99 -7.91 13.98
N VAL A 213 20.04 -8.83 13.88
CA VAL A 213 20.28 -10.17 13.31
C VAL A 213 19.05 -10.61 12.53
N THR A 214 19.25 -11.27 11.39
CA THR A 214 18.17 -11.91 10.65
C THR A 214 18.26 -13.41 10.86
N ILE A 215 17.17 -14.01 11.33
CA ILE A 215 17.08 -15.46 11.55
C ILE A 215 16.04 -16.02 10.57
N LEU A 216 16.38 -17.14 9.94
CA LEU A 216 15.48 -17.93 9.11
C LEU A 216 15.31 -19.30 9.78
N GLY A 217 14.08 -19.78 9.88
CA GLY A 217 13.78 -21.13 10.37
C GLY A 217 12.48 -21.18 11.17
N ASP A 218 12.30 -22.29 11.88
CA ASP A 218 11.13 -22.56 12.71
C ASP A 218 11.16 -21.79 14.06
N LYS A 219 10.08 -21.92 14.83
CA LYS A 219 9.95 -21.31 16.17
C LYS A 219 11.16 -21.63 17.06
N LYS A 220 11.73 -22.84 17.01
CA LYS A 220 12.88 -23.22 17.84
C LYS A 220 14.15 -22.50 17.39
N ALA A 221 14.38 -22.37 16.08
CA ALA A 221 15.51 -21.64 15.52
C ALA A 221 15.52 -20.18 15.98
N HIS A 222 14.36 -19.51 15.96
CA HIS A 222 14.22 -18.14 16.45
C HIS A 222 14.53 -18.01 17.94
N LEU A 223 13.95 -18.87 18.79
CA LEU A 223 14.20 -18.86 20.24
C LEU A 223 15.67 -19.12 20.59
N ASN A 224 16.31 -20.05 19.88
CA ASN A 224 17.73 -20.35 20.07
C ASN A 224 18.61 -19.22 19.53
N GLY A 225 18.24 -18.61 18.40
CA GLY A 225 18.96 -17.49 17.81
C GLY A 225 18.98 -16.25 18.69
N ILE A 226 17.87 -15.93 19.37
CA ILE A 226 17.83 -14.83 20.35
C ILE A 226 18.76 -15.10 21.54
N LYS A 227 18.80 -16.34 22.05
CA LYS A 227 19.75 -16.72 23.12
C LYS A 227 21.20 -16.60 22.67
N ARG A 228 21.52 -17.07 21.46
CA ARG A 228 22.86 -16.91 20.85
C ARG A 228 23.24 -15.44 20.71
N LEU A 229 22.31 -14.60 20.25
CA LEU A 229 22.50 -13.15 20.15
C LEU A 229 22.81 -12.53 21.51
N GLU A 230 22.06 -12.88 22.56
CA GLU A 230 22.28 -12.36 23.91
C GLU A 230 23.67 -12.74 24.44
N GLN A 231 24.08 -14.00 24.27
CA GLN A 231 25.40 -14.47 24.68
C GLN A 231 26.52 -13.75 23.91
N HIS A 232 26.40 -13.66 22.59
CA HIS A 232 27.38 -13.00 21.75
C HIS A 232 27.54 -11.50 22.08
N LEU A 233 26.44 -10.81 22.40
CA LEU A 233 26.51 -9.42 22.83
C LEU A 233 27.21 -9.25 24.17
N LYS A 234 27.02 -10.18 25.12
CA LYS A 234 27.76 -10.18 26.39
C LYS A 234 29.27 -10.32 26.16
N GLU A 235 29.68 -11.21 25.26
CA GLU A 235 31.09 -11.37 24.85
C GLU A 235 31.67 -10.08 24.25
N LEU A 236 30.86 -9.32 23.52
CA LEU A 236 31.23 -8.00 22.97
C LEU A 236 31.12 -6.84 23.99
N GLY A 237 30.74 -7.12 25.24
CA GLY A 237 30.55 -6.11 26.28
C GLY A 237 29.29 -5.25 26.09
N TYR A 238 28.23 -5.79 25.48
CA TYR A 238 26.92 -5.16 25.33
C TYR A 238 25.83 -5.91 26.07
N PHE A 239 24.78 -5.20 26.50
CA PHE A 239 23.61 -5.79 27.12
C PHE A 239 22.30 -5.22 26.56
N PHE A 240 21.22 -6.00 26.67
CA PHE A 240 19.87 -5.59 26.27
C PHE A 240 19.33 -4.47 27.16
N ALA A 241 19.13 -3.31 26.55
CA ALA A 241 18.76 -2.07 27.25
C ALA A 241 17.34 -1.59 26.93
N GLY A 242 16.59 -2.31 26.09
CA GLY A 242 15.22 -1.94 25.72
C GLY A 242 14.45 -3.09 25.10
N ASP A 243 13.36 -2.73 24.44
CA ASP A 243 12.43 -3.68 23.83
C ASP A 243 13.01 -4.28 22.52
N LEU A 244 12.53 -5.48 22.20
CA LEU A 244 12.89 -6.23 21.00
C LEU A 244 11.86 -5.95 19.93
N ILE A 245 12.31 -5.66 18.71
CA ILE A 245 11.45 -5.61 17.55
C ILE A 245 11.78 -6.78 16.64
N ALA A 246 10.75 -7.54 16.30
CA ALA A 246 10.78 -8.62 15.33
C ALA A 246 10.08 -8.15 14.05
N LEU A 247 10.83 -7.78 13.02
CA LEU A 247 10.29 -7.38 11.72
C LEU A 247 10.18 -8.60 10.81
N ASP A 248 9.00 -8.86 10.26
CA ASP A 248 8.83 -9.91 9.25
C ASP A 248 9.65 -9.56 7.99
N ARG A 249 10.34 -10.54 7.44
CA ARG A 249 11.14 -10.39 6.23
C ARG A 249 10.51 -11.14 5.08
N PHE A 250 9.25 -10.84 4.78
CA PHE A 250 8.46 -11.47 3.73
C PHE A 250 8.34 -12.98 3.89
N SER A 251 8.05 -13.47 5.09
CA SER A 251 8.04 -14.92 5.35
C SER A 251 7.05 -15.67 4.45
N LEU A 252 5.97 -15.03 3.97
CA LEU A 252 5.05 -15.56 2.96
C LEU A 252 5.73 -15.93 1.62
N LEU A 253 6.88 -15.36 1.29
CA LEU A 253 7.62 -15.71 0.05
C LEU A 253 8.57 -16.89 0.24
N TYR A 254 8.83 -17.30 1.48
CA TYR A 254 9.71 -18.43 1.83
C TYR A 254 8.94 -19.76 1.99
N HIS A 255 7.68 -19.82 1.55
CA HIS A 255 6.73 -20.96 1.57
C HIS A 255 7.19 -22.24 0.82
N LYS A 256 8.47 -22.62 0.88
CA LYS A 256 8.94 -23.93 0.41
C LYS A 256 8.88 -25.01 1.48
N GLU A 257 8.96 -24.65 2.77
CA GLU A 257 8.82 -25.59 3.89
C GLU A 257 7.78 -25.08 4.91
N LYS A 258 6.89 -25.96 5.36
CA LYS A 258 5.85 -25.62 6.34
C LYS A 258 6.51 -25.24 7.66
N ASN A 259 6.26 -24.02 8.15
CA ASN A 259 6.67 -23.46 9.46
C ASN A 259 8.02 -22.75 9.54
N GLU A 260 8.67 -22.40 8.42
CA GLU A 260 9.83 -21.51 8.45
C GLU A 260 9.46 -20.05 8.18
N PHE A 261 10.10 -19.14 8.93
CA PHE A 261 9.88 -17.70 8.81
C PHE A 261 11.22 -16.95 8.85
N ALA A 262 11.31 -15.86 8.09
CA ALA A 262 12.45 -14.96 8.11
C ALA A 262 12.09 -13.74 8.96
N VAL A 263 12.83 -13.51 10.05
CA VAL A 263 12.57 -12.40 10.98
C VAL A 263 13.86 -11.65 11.24
N LYS A 264 13.81 -10.32 11.08
CA LYS A 264 14.89 -9.42 11.47
C LYS A 264 14.62 -8.88 12.85
N TYR A 265 15.51 -9.20 13.78
CA TYR A 265 15.44 -8.73 15.15
C TYR A 265 16.29 -7.49 15.35
N LEU A 266 15.72 -6.48 15.99
CA LEU A 266 16.38 -5.26 16.39
C LEU A 266 16.24 -5.08 17.90
N ILE A 267 17.36 -4.96 18.60
CA ILE A 267 17.38 -4.80 20.06
C ILE A 267 18.20 -3.59 20.42
N TYR A 268 17.63 -2.69 21.21
CA TYR A 268 18.38 -1.58 21.75
C TYR A 268 19.43 -2.07 22.76
N VAL A 269 20.70 -1.74 22.52
CA VAL A 269 21.82 -2.21 23.34
C VAL A 269 22.60 -1.04 23.93
N LYS A 270 23.20 -1.28 25.10
CA LYS A 270 24.17 -0.37 25.70
C LYS A 270 25.47 -1.13 25.97
N LYS A 271 26.59 -0.42 25.85
CA LYS A 271 27.90 -0.95 26.20
C LYS A 271 28.03 -0.98 27.72
N ASP A 272 28.54 -2.08 28.25
CA ASP A 272 28.89 -2.20 29.66
C ASP A 272 30.08 -1.27 29.95
N LYS A 273 29.89 -0.32 30.87
CA LYS A 273 30.92 0.65 31.23
C LYS A 273 31.97 0.04 32.16
N ASN A 274 31.75 -1.17 32.67
CA ASN A 274 32.65 -1.86 33.59
C ASN A 274 33.67 -2.80 32.90
N ASN A 275 33.64 -2.90 31.56
CA ASN A 275 34.59 -3.68 30.75
C ASN A 275 35.51 -2.77 29.89
N ALA A 276 35.67 -1.52 30.30
CA ALA A 276 36.60 -0.58 29.70
C ALA A 276 37.75 -0.31 30.69
N ASP A 277 38.50 -1.35 31.01
CA ASP A 277 39.87 -1.30 31.56
C ASP A 277 40.57 -2.64 31.26
#